data_AF-A0A3P8KTG5-F1
#
_entry.id   AF-A0A3P8KTG5-F1
#
_cell.length_a   1.000
_cell.length_b   1.000
_cell.length_c   1.000
_cell.angle_alpha   90.00
_cell.angle_beta   90.00
_cell.angle_gamma   90.00
#
_symmetry.space_group_name_H-M   'P 1'
#
loop_
_entity.id
_entity.type
_entity.pdbx_description
1 polymer ?
#
loop_
_entity_poly.entity_id
_entity_poly.type
_entity_poly.pdbx_seq_one_letter_code
_entity_poly.pdbx_strand_id
1 'polypeptide(L)'
;MEPRTAKLKNIVGNPHQFNFKELDLLTMPRALNSVDAAIGYVSQFDAGKVSRDRGILFPPAPRTFASQLVIGTPYLSQENIVKLKQAFSDPRIQTWLKTTDDPLVKDVLVPVSAE
;
A
#
# COMPACT_ATOMS: atom_id res chain seq x y z
N MET A 1 -12.10 -11.27 -16.42
CA MET A 1 -11.54 -11.69 -15.11
C MET A 1 -11.49 -10.47 -14.23
N GLU A 2 -11.90 -10.61 -12.98
CA GLU A 2 -11.87 -9.50 -12.04
C GLU A 2 -10.41 -9.29 -11.57
N PRO A 3 -9.80 -8.10 -11.76
CA PRO A 3 -8.36 -7.91 -11.53
C PRO A 3 -7.88 -8.19 -10.10
N ARG A 4 -8.71 -7.94 -9.06
CA ARG A 4 -8.35 -8.15 -7.65
C ARG A 4 -8.28 -9.62 -7.26
N THR A 5 -8.85 -10.51 -8.08
CA THR A 5 -8.84 -11.96 -7.84
C THR A 5 -7.93 -12.73 -8.80
N ALA A 6 -7.21 -12.02 -9.69
CA ALA A 6 -6.27 -12.63 -10.62
C ALA A 6 -5.08 -13.29 -9.89
N LYS A 7 -4.63 -14.44 -10.40
CA LYS A 7 -3.50 -15.23 -9.87
C LYS A 7 -2.51 -15.59 -10.99
N LEU A 8 -1.34 -16.14 -10.67
CA LEU A 8 -0.36 -16.54 -11.70
C LEU A 8 -0.93 -17.52 -12.74
N LYS A 9 -1.81 -18.46 -12.33
CA LYS A 9 -2.48 -19.40 -13.26
C LYS A 9 -3.37 -18.74 -14.31
N ASN A 10 -3.64 -17.44 -14.16
CA ASN A 10 -4.48 -16.67 -15.04
C ASN A 10 -3.70 -15.95 -16.15
N ILE A 11 -2.37 -16.07 -16.18
CA ILE A 11 -1.52 -15.50 -17.22
C ILE A 11 -1.80 -16.22 -18.55
N VAL A 12 -2.30 -15.48 -19.54
CA VAL A 12 -2.62 -16.00 -20.89
C VAL A 12 -1.40 -15.95 -21.82
N GLY A 13 -0.44 -15.04 -21.55
CA GLY A 13 0.78 -14.90 -22.34
C GLY A 13 1.93 -14.33 -21.52
N ASN A 14 3.15 -14.78 -21.81
CA ASN A 14 4.39 -14.35 -21.15
C ASN A 14 5.48 -14.09 -22.20
N PRO A 15 5.36 -12.99 -22.98
CA PRO A 15 6.23 -12.73 -24.14
C PRO A 15 7.71 -12.57 -23.78
N HIS A 16 8.01 -12.19 -22.53
CA HIS A 16 9.37 -12.02 -22.02
C HIS A 16 9.84 -13.20 -21.16
N GLN A 17 9.06 -14.29 -21.09
CA GLN A 17 9.40 -15.52 -20.37
C GLN A 17 9.81 -15.30 -18.89
N PHE A 18 9.15 -14.36 -18.21
CA PHE A 18 9.39 -14.12 -16.79
C PHE A 18 9.13 -15.36 -15.93
N ASN A 19 9.97 -15.57 -14.91
CA ASN A 19 9.75 -16.59 -13.89
C ASN A 19 9.17 -15.96 -12.62
N PHE A 20 7.86 -16.11 -12.43
CA PHE A 20 7.16 -15.54 -11.27
C PHE A 20 7.28 -16.46 -10.05
N LYS A 21 7.63 -15.88 -8.91
CA LYS A 21 7.64 -16.56 -7.60
C LYS A 21 6.68 -15.83 -6.67
N GLU A 22 5.72 -16.56 -6.10
CA GLU A 22 4.91 -16.04 -5.01
C GLU A 22 5.76 -16.07 -3.73
N LEU A 23 5.73 -14.97 -2.98
CA LEU A 23 6.44 -14.82 -1.71
C LEU A 23 5.43 -14.51 -0.61
N ASP A 24 5.73 -14.97 0.60
CA ASP A 24 4.93 -14.65 1.76
C ASP A 24 4.91 -13.13 2.02
N LEU A 25 3.77 -12.65 2.51
CA LEU A 25 3.58 -11.25 2.88
C LEU A 25 4.69 -10.81 3.86
N LEU A 26 5.22 -9.60 3.68
CA LEU A 26 6.30 -9.01 4.49
C LEU A 26 7.70 -9.65 4.32
N THR A 27 7.89 -10.61 3.40
CA THR A 27 9.21 -11.22 3.16
C THR A 27 9.99 -10.59 2.02
N MET A 28 9.33 -9.78 1.18
CA MET A 28 9.90 -9.24 -0.06
C MET A 28 11.23 -8.48 0.10
N PRO A 29 11.42 -7.61 1.12
CA PRO A 29 12.69 -6.90 1.27
C PRO A 29 13.89 -7.84 1.43
N ARG A 30 13.71 -8.99 2.08
CA ARG A 30 14.77 -9.99 2.26
C ARG A 30 15.03 -10.81 1.00
N ALA A 31 14.04 -10.92 0.12
CA ALA A 31 14.12 -11.69 -1.11
C ALA A 31 14.78 -10.91 -2.27
N LEU A 32 15.00 -9.60 -2.11
CA LEU A 32 15.56 -8.73 -3.17
C LEU A 32 16.91 -9.21 -3.71
N ASN A 33 17.73 -9.90 -2.90
CA ASN A 33 19.01 -10.45 -3.36
C ASN A 33 18.87 -11.76 -4.16
N SER A 34 17.66 -12.30 -4.24
CA SER A 34 17.36 -13.61 -4.83
C SER A 34 16.41 -13.54 -6.04
N VAL A 35 16.01 -12.33 -6.45
CA VAL A 35 15.12 -12.05 -7.58
C VAL A 35 15.59 -10.81 -8.33
N ASP A 36 15.25 -10.71 -9.60
CA ASP A 36 15.60 -9.53 -10.42
C ASP A 36 14.73 -8.30 -10.08
N ALA A 37 13.49 -8.53 -9.66
CA ALA A 37 12.56 -7.50 -9.21
C ALA A 37 11.54 -8.08 -8.22
N ALA A 38 11.04 -7.23 -7.31
CA ALA A 38 9.97 -7.57 -6.39
C ALA A 38 8.82 -6.56 -6.52
N ILE A 39 7.58 -7.04 -6.50
CA ILE A 39 6.36 -6.24 -6.63
C ILE A 39 5.57 -6.37 -5.34
N GLY A 40 5.38 -5.28 -4.61
CA GLY A 40 4.69 -5.29 -3.33
C GLY A 40 4.32 -3.91 -2.81
N TYR A 41 3.76 -3.85 -1.61
CA TYR A 41 3.38 -2.61 -0.97
C TYR A 41 4.62 -1.83 -0.51
N VAL A 42 4.64 -0.52 -0.78
CA VAL A 42 5.73 0.39 -0.39
C VAL A 42 6.03 0.28 1.12
N SER A 43 5.00 0.16 1.96
CA SER A 43 5.17 0.01 3.41
C SER A 43 5.99 -1.21 3.84
N GLN A 44 6.01 -2.29 3.05
CA GLN A 44 6.85 -3.46 3.33
C GLN A 44 8.32 -3.18 3.05
N PHE A 45 8.61 -2.46 1.96
CA PHE A 45 9.96 -2.03 1.59
C PHE A 45 10.48 -0.99 2.58
N ASP A 46 9.64 -0.03 3.00
CA ASP A 46 9.96 0.93 4.05
C ASP A 46 10.30 0.21 5.38
N ALA A 47 9.50 -0.79 5.80
CA ALA A 47 9.77 -1.60 6.99
C ALA A 47 11.08 -2.42 6.88
N GLY A 48 11.41 -2.86 5.66
CA GLY A 48 12.67 -3.53 5.33
C GLY A 48 13.86 -2.59 5.12
N LYS A 49 13.69 -1.28 5.32
CA LYS A 49 14.71 -0.23 5.09
C LYS A 49 15.24 -0.20 3.65
N VAL A 50 14.38 -0.54 2.68
CA VAL A 50 14.67 -0.41 1.26
C VAL A 50 14.27 0.99 0.84
N SER A 51 15.25 1.80 0.44
CA SER A 51 15.03 3.19 0.05
C SER A 51 14.19 3.31 -1.22
N ARG A 52 13.34 4.35 -1.30
CA ARG A 52 12.37 4.54 -2.38
C ARG A 52 12.99 4.87 -3.73
N ASP A 53 14.19 5.46 -3.73
CA ASP A 53 15.00 5.70 -4.93
C ASP A 53 15.45 4.40 -5.63
N ARG A 54 15.30 3.24 -4.97
CA ARG A 54 15.53 1.92 -5.56
C ARG A 54 14.34 1.37 -6.34
N GLY A 55 13.16 1.98 -6.21
CA GLY A 55 11.97 1.57 -6.95
C GLY A 55 12.01 2.06 -8.40
N ILE A 56 11.63 1.19 -9.33
CA ILE A 56 11.68 1.47 -10.78
C ILE A 56 10.33 1.86 -11.37
N LEU A 57 9.22 1.60 -10.65
CA LEU A 57 7.86 1.88 -11.13
C LEU A 57 6.89 2.05 -9.94
N PHE A 58 6.18 3.19 -9.89
CA PHE A 58 5.21 3.53 -8.85
C PHE A 58 3.88 3.96 -9.48
N PRO A 59 3.07 3.02 -9.99
CA PRO A 59 1.76 3.38 -10.52
C PRO A 59 0.85 3.88 -9.38
N PRO A 60 -0.06 4.85 -9.64
CA PRO A 60 -1.07 5.23 -8.66
C PRO A 60 -1.85 4.01 -8.19
N ALA A 61 -2.08 3.90 -6.89
CA ALA A 61 -2.83 2.78 -6.35
C ALA A 61 -4.31 2.91 -6.75
N PRO A 62 -5.00 1.82 -7.15
CA PRO A 62 -6.43 1.88 -7.41
C PRO A 62 -7.18 2.44 -6.21
N ARG A 63 -8.24 3.24 -6.41
CA ARG A 63 -8.96 3.89 -5.30
C ARG A 63 -9.53 2.88 -4.30
N THR A 64 -9.80 1.67 -4.77
CA THR A 64 -10.24 0.51 -3.96
C THR A 64 -9.20 -0.02 -2.98
N PHE A 65 -7.93 0.35 -3.13
CA PHE A 65 -6.81 -0.02 -2.25
C PHE A 65 -6.52 1.08 -1.21
N ALA A 66 -7.27 2.19 -1.21
CA ALA A 66 -7.15 3.22 -0.20
C ALA A 66 -7.35 2.63 1.20
N SER A 67 -6.43 2.93 2.13
CA SER A 67 -6.54 2.48 3.52
C SER A 67 -7.81 3.03 4.15
N GLN A 68 -8.51 2.18 4.89
CA GLN A 68 -9.75 2.51 5.57
C GLN A 68 -9.61 2.31 7.07
N LEU A 69 -10.27 3.16 7.85
CA LEU A 69 -10.46 2.90 9.28
C LEU A 69 -11.48 1.77 9.44
N VAL A 70 -11.02 0.59 9.85
CA VAL A 70 -11.87 -0.58 10.11
C VAL A 70 -12.07 -0.75 11.61
N ILE A 71 -13.32 -0.85 12.05
CA ILE A 71 -13.70 -0.93 13.48
C ILE A 71 -14.65 -2.11 13.67
N GLY A 72 -14.45 -2.89 14.74
CA GLY A 72 -15.38 -3.95 15.12
C GLY A 72 -16.74 -3.38 15.53
N THR A 73 -17.82 -3.93 14.96
CA THR A 73 -19.20 -3.49 15.21
C THR A 73 -19.57 -3.29 16.70
N PRO A 74 -19.16 -4.17 17.63
CA PRO A 74 -19.48 -4.00 19.06
C PRO A 74 -18.92 -2.73 19.69
N TYR A 75 -17.93 -2.08 19.07
CA TYR A 75 -17.21 -0.93 19.62
C TYR A 75 -17.70 0.41 19.07
N LEU A 76 -18.63 0.42 18.10
CA LEU A 76 -19.02 1.62 17.35
C LEU A 76 -19.54 2.76 18.24
N SER A 77 -20.19 2.44 19.36
CA SER A 77 -20.76 3.41 20.30
C SER A 77 -19.81 3.79 21.45
N GLN A 78 -18.63 3.18 21.55
CA GLN A 78 -17.68 3.55 22.60
C GLN A 78 -17.18 4.98 22.36
N GLU A 79 -17.09 5.76 23.43
CA GLU A 79 -16.76 7.19 23.36
C GLU A 79 -15.41 7.44 22.67
N ASN A 80 -14.39 6.63 22.98
CA ASN A 80 -13.08 6.70 22.34
C ASN A 80 -13.13 6.39 20.83
N ILE A 81 -13.96 5.46 20.40
CA ILE A 81 -14.14 5.11 18.98
C ILE A 81 -14.86 6.23 18.22
N VAL A 82 -15.87 6.86 18.84
CA VAL A 82 -16.53 8.03 18.27
C VAL A 82 -15.52 9.17 18.07
N LYS A 83 -14.70 9.45 19.08
CA LYS A 83 -13.62 10.45 18.99
C LYS A 83 -12.59 10.09 17.91
N LEU A 84 -12.21 8.82 17.80
CA LEU A 84 -11.28 8.34 16.76
C LEU A 84 -11.84 8.59 15.35
N LYS A 85 -13.11 8.28 15.10
CA LYS A 85 -13.77 8.54 13.81
C LYS A 85 -13.78 10.03 13.47
N GLN A 86 -14.08 10.87 14.46
CA GLN A 86 -14.07 12.32 14.31
C GLN A 86 -12.67 12.83 13.96
N ALA A 87 -11.64 12.38 14.68
CA ALA A 87 -10.26 12.73 14.41
C ALA A 87 -9.85 12.29 12.99
N PHE A 88 -10.09 11.03 12.61
CA PHE A 88 -9.71 10.50 11.29
C PHE A 88 -10.39 11.25 10.12
N SER A 89 -11.58 11.80 10.35
CA SER A 89 -12.35 12.55 9.34
C SER A 89 -12.07 14.06 9.37
N ASP A 90 -11.18 14.52 10.24
CA ASP A 90 -10.94 15.94 10.45
C ASP A 90 -10.21 16.55 9.24
N PRO A 91 -10.74 17.62 8.61
CA PRO A 91 -10.11 18.26 7.46
C PRO A 91 -8.71 18.79 7.76
N ARG A 92 -8.39 19.09 9.03
CA ARG A 92 -7.04 19.51 9.44
C ARG A 92 -6.00 18.43 9.19
N ILE A 93 -6.37 17.15 9.26
CA ILE A 93 -5.47 16.04 8.93
C ILE A 93 -5.11 16.10 7.44
N GLN A 94 -6.09 16.35 6.57
CA GLN A 94 -5.83 16.44 5.12
C GLN A 94 -4.93 17.62 4.79
N THR A 95 -5.11 18.76 5.46
CA THR A 95 -4.18 19.90 5.34
C THR A 95 -2.78 19.51 5.81
N TRP A 96 -2.65 18.94 7.00
CA TRP A 96 -1.35 18.54 7.55
C TRP A 96 -0.64 17.53 6.66
N LEU A 97 -1.32 16.49 6.18
CA LEU A 97 -0.75 15.50 5.27
C LEU A 97 -0.24 16.11 3.95
N LYS A 98 -0.86 17.18 3.46
CA LYS A 98 -0.44 17.87 2.23
C LYS A 98 0.73 18.83 2.44
N THR A 99 0.88 19.38 3.65
CA THR A 99 1.82 20.47 3.93
C THR A 99 2.92 20.09 4.91
N THR A 100 2.92 18.86 5.44
CA THR A 100 3.92 18.42 6.41
C THR A 100 5.27 18.22 5.75
N ASP A 101 6.32 18.68 6.44
CA ASP A 101 7.72 18.39 6.11
C ASP A 101 8.30 17.27 6.98
N ASP A 102 7.47 16.60 7.79
CA ASP A 102 7.88 15.42 8.56
C ASP A 102 8.39 14.34 7.59
N PRO A 103 9.70 13.98 7.63
CA PRO A 103 10.28 13.01 6.70
C PRO A 103 9.69 11.60 6.85
N LEU A 104 8.99 11.31 7.95
CA LEU A 104 8.29 10.04 8.17
C LEU A 104 6.91 9.99 7.52
N VAL A 105 6.38 11.13 7.06
CA VAL A 105 5.00 11.25 6.53
C VAL A 105 4.99 11.84 5.13
N LYS A 106 5.88 12.80 4.86
CA LYS A 106 6.05 13.41 3.55
C LYS A 106 6.28 12.32 2.50
N ASP A 107 5.52 12.41 1.41
CA ASP A 107 5.51 11.46 0.30
C ASP A 107 5.09 10.02 0.66
N VAL A 108 4.77 9.70 1.92
CA VAL A 108 4.30 8.36 2.32
C VAL A 108 2.94 8.05 1.71
N LEU A 109 2.08 9.06 1.63
CA LEU A 109 0.80 8.94 0.95
C LEU A 109 1.00 9.02 -0.57
N VAL A 110 0.85 7.88 -1.23
CA VAL A 110 0.84 7.83 -2.69
C VAL A 110 -0.51 8.30 -3.23
N PRO A 111 -0.54 8.99 -4.39
CA PRO A 111 -1.78 9.31 -5.07
C PRO A 111 -2.61 8.04 -5.33
N VAL A 112 -3.91 8.11 -5.03
CA VAL A 112 -4.87 7.13 -5.53
C VAL A 112 -5.26 7.50 -6.96
N SER A 113 -5.48 6.51 -7.83
CA SER A 113 -6.03 6.77 -9.15
C SER A 113 -7.43 7.40 -9.05
N ALA A 114 -7.81 8.14 -10.09
CA ALA A 114 -9.15 8.70 -10.22
C ALA A 114 -10.23 7.60 -10.35
N GLU A 115 -9.83 6.41 -10.81
CA GLU A 115 -10.63 5.18 -10.92
C GLU A 115 -10.47 4.26 -9.70
#